data_AF-A0A938V500-F1
#
_entry.id   AF-A0A938V500-F1
#
_cell.length_a   1.000
_cell.length_b   1.000
_cell.length_c   1.000
_cell.angle_alpha   90.00
_cell.angle_beta   90.00
_cell.angle_gamma   90.00
#
_symmetry.space_group_name_H-M   'P 1'
#
loop_
_entity.id
_entity.type
_entity.pdbx_description
1 polymer ?
#
loop_
_entity_poly.entity_id
_entity_poly.type
_entity_poly.pdbx_seq_one_letter_code
_entity_poly.pdbx_strand_id
1 'polypeptide(L)'
;PFSTQDHFDQLVLLRDFVQQRAAFYDNWKLCTSDTGPSTDDTFEGTKFKFLLSSCGWKQADDACGRAGGRLAVPLDEQEQAFLVERSQQLSPGYWWIGVNDIEEEGIYVDARGNPLPYDRWAKEQPDGKTSQNCAALSPTEKGDWQDKECASPFPAICRLPAN
;
A
#
# COMPACT_ATOMS: atom_id res chain seq x y z
N PRO A 1 -12.46 33.69 32.30
CA PRO A 1 -11.51 32.79 33.01
C PRO A 1 -11.63 31.38 32.42
N PHE A 2 -10.64 30.96 31.63
CA PHE A 2 -10.59 29.59 31.12
C PHE A 2 -10.41 28.63 32.29
N SER A 3 -11.20 27.56 32.31
CA SER A 3 -11.18 26.62 33.43
C SER A 3 -9.91 25.77 33.39
N THR A 4 -9.50 25.25 34.54
CA THR A 4 -8.37 24.31 34.59
C THR A 4 -8.63 23.06 33.75
N GLN A 5 -9.90 22.66 33.59
CA GLN A 5 -10.30 21.53 32.75
C GLN A 5 -10.03 21.81 31.25
N ASP A 6 -10.36 23.01 30.76
CA ASP A 6 -10.10 23.39 29.36
C ASP A 6 -8.60 23.35 29.02
N HIS A 7 -7.75 23.70 29.97
CA HIS A 7 -6.29 23.64 29.80
C HIS A 7 -5.78 22.20 29.77
N PHE A 8 -6.32 21.30 30.61
CA PHE A 8 -5.99 19.88 30.58
C PHE A 8 -6.43 19.23 29.26
N ASP A 9 -7.63 19.55 28.78
CA ASP A 9 -8.16 19.00 27.52
C ASP A 9 -7.30 19.43 26.31
N GLN A 10 -6.83 20.69 26.27
CA GLN A 10 -5.89 21.14 25.24
C GLN A 10 -4.52 20.43 25.31
N LEU A 11 -4.00 20.17 26.51
CA LEU A 11 -2.75 19.44 26.69
C LEU A 11 -2.86 17.96 26.28
N VAL A 12 -4.03 17.33 26.51
CA VAL A 12 -4.31 15.97 26.03
C VAL A 12 -4.34 15.96 24.50
N LEU A 13 -5.05 16.88 23.85
CA LEU A 13 -5.09 16.97 22.39
C LEU A 13 -3.71 17.22 21.75
N LEU A 14 -2.88 18.07 22.36
CA LEU A 14 -1.52 18.31 21.91
C LEU A 14 -0.63 17.07 22.10
N ARG A 15 -0.78 16.35 23.22
CA ARG A 15 -0.06 15.09 23.46
C ARG A 15 -0.47 14.02 22.46
N ASP A 16 -1.76 13.89 22.18
CA ASP A 16 -2.29 12.94 21.21
C ASP A 16 -1.81 13.28 19.80
N PHE A 17 -1.77 14.56 19.42
CA PHE A 17 -1.20 15.00 18.15
C PHE A 17 0.30 14.69 18.04
N VAL A 18 1.09 14.92 19.10
CA VAL A 18 2.52 14.58 19.14
C VAL A 18 2.72 13.06 19.06
N GLN A 19 1.90 12.26 19.75
CA GLN A 19 1.95 10.80 19.70
C GLN A 19 1.54 10.25 18.34
N GLN A 20 0.50 10.80 17.71
CA GLN A 20 0.10 10.45 16.35
C GLN A 20 1.20 10.77 15.32
N ARG A 21 1.91 11.91 15.48
CA ARG A 21 3.07 12.23 14.64
C ARG A 21 4.27 11.31 14.89
N ALA A 22 4.49 10.86 16.13
CA ALA A 22 5.55 9.91 16.45
C ALA A 22 5.26 8.52 15.85
N ALA A 23 4.02 8.02 15.97
CA ALA A 23 3.62 6.75 15.36
C ALA A 23 3.66 6.81 13.82
N PHE A 24 3.25 7.93 13.22
CA PHE A 24 3.42 8.18 11.79
C PHE A 24 4.90 8.19 11.39
N TYR A 25 5.77 8.81 12.19
CA TYR A 25 7.21 8.91 11.95
C TYR A 25 7.96 7.58 12.15
N ASP A 26 7.52 6.75 13.10
CA ASP A 26 8.11 5.43 13.35
C ASP A 26 7.64 4.40 12.31
N ASN A 27 6.36 4.43 11.91
CA ASN A 27 5.87 3.64 10.77
C ASN A 27 6.52 4.10 9.46
N TRP A 28 6.72 5.41 9.29
CA TRP A 28 7.52 5.97 8.19
C TRP A 28 8.92 5.37 8.17
N LYS A 29 9.65 5.37 9.29
CA LYS A 29 11.01 4.79 9.36
C LYS A 29 11.06 3.29 9.05
N LEU A 30 10.06 2.53 9.49
CA LEU A 30 10.06 1.07 9.30
C LEU A 30 9.85 0.67 7.85
N CYS A 31 8.91 1.29 7.14
CA CYS A 31 8.74 1.06 5.70
C CYS A 31 9.82 1.71 4.83
N THR A 32 10.47 2.76 5.31
CA THR A 32 11.48 3.48 4.53
C THR A 32 12.90 2.97 4.69
N SER A 33 13.15 2.04 5.62
CA SER A 33 14.46 1.44 5.81
C SER A 33 14.75 0.34 4.79
N ASP A 34 15.95 0.36 4.18
CA ASP A 34 16.47 -0.74 3.38
C ASP A 34 16.63 -2.04 4.19
N THR A 35 16.54 -1.95 5.53
CA THR A 35 16.58 -3.08 6.47
C THR A 35 15.20 -3.52 6.96
N GLY A 36 14.12 -2.97 6.42
CA GLY A 36 12.76 -3.38 6.77
C GLY A 36 12.53 -4.88 6.49
N PRO A 37 11.70 -5.57 7.30
CA PRO A 37 11.38 -6.96 7.05
C PRO A 37 10.75 -7.11 5.66
N SER A 38 11.41 -7.90 4.82
CA SER A 38 10.97 -8.19 3.47
C SER A 38 11.43 -9.57 3.04
N THR A 39 10.79 -10.12 2.03
CA THR A 39 11.19 -11.38 1.38
C THR A 39 11.13 -11.20 -0.13
N ASP A 40 12.04 -11.86 -0.83
CA ASP A 40 12.12 -11.80 -2.29
C ASP A 40 11.63 -13.12 -2.87
N ASP A 41 10.98 -13.05 -4.03
CA ASP A 41 10.53 -14.21 -4.78
C ASP A 41 10.63 -13.93 -6.28
N THR A 42 10.47 -14.95 -7.12
CA THR A 42 10.58 -14.81 -8.58
C THR A 42 9.46 -15.58 -9.26
N PHE A 43 8.77 -14.90 -10.18
CA PHE A 43 7.74 -15.49 -11.01
C PHE A 43 8.07 -15.18 -12.47
N GLU A 44 8.18 -16.23 -13.29
CA GLU A 44 8.53 -16.15 -14.72
C GLU A 44 9.78 -15.28 -15.03
N GLY A 45 10.79 -15.35 -14.16
CA GLY A 45 12.02 -14.57 -14.30
C GLY A 45 11.92 -13.13 -13.83
N THR A 46 10.73 -12.65 -13.46
CA THR A 46 10.52 -11.35 -12.83
C THR A 46 10.73 -11.45 -11.32
N LYS A 47 11.53 -10.54 -10.76
CA LYS A 47 11.80 -10.49 -9.32
C LYS A 47 10.76 -9.63 -8.61
N PHE A 48 10.25 -10.15 -7.50
CA PHE A 48 9.33 -9.46 -6.62
C PHE A 48 9.93 -9.35 -5.22
N LYS A 49 9.67 -8.22 -4.56
CA LYS A 49 10.03 -8.00 -3.17
C LYS A 49 8.76 -7.69 -2.38
N PHE A 50 8.46 -8.52 -1.40
CA PHE A 50 7.30 -8.40 -0.52
C PHE A 50 7.72 -7.65 0.74
N LEU A 51 7.27 -6.41 0.88
CA LEU A 51 7.51 -5.57 2.05
C LEU A 51 6.51 -5.94 3.14
N LEU A 52 6.98 -6.44 4.28
CA LEU A 52 6.14 -6.89 5.39
C LEU A 52 5.79 -5.77 6.37
N SER A 53 6.51 -4.65 6.31
CA SER A 53 6.13 -3.46 7.06
C SER A 53 4.91 -2.79 6.41
N SER A 54 3.95 -2.42 7.24
CA SER A 54 2.73 -1.77 6.79
C SER A 54 2.87 -0.25 6.71
N CYS A 55 2.56 0.33 5.55
CA CYS A 55 2.60 1.78 5.31
C CYS A 55 1.54 2.21 4.30
N GLY A 56 1.39 3.52 4.12
CA GLY A 56 0.58 4.07 3.04
C GLY A 56 1.19 3.79 1.67
N TRP A 57 0.34 3.80 0.65
CA TRP A 57 0.66 3.41 -0.71
C TRP A 57 1.87 4.15 -1.29
N LYS A 58 1.92 5.49 -1.13
CA LYS A 58 3.03 6.31 -1.63
C LYS A 58 4.37 5.97 -0.97
N GLN A 59 4.35 5.65 0.32
CA GLN A 59 5.54 5.30 1.08
C GLN A 59 6.07 3.92 0.65
N ALA A 60 5.16 3.00 0.39
CA ALA A 60 5.49 1.68 -0.15
C ALA A 60 6.09 1.79 -1.56
N ASP A 61 5.53 2.63 -2.44
CA ASP A 61 6.10 2.87 -3.76
C ASP A 61 7.49 3.52 -3.70
N ASP A 62 7.71 4.47 -2.78
CA ASP A 62 9.04 5.03 -2.54
C ASP A 62 10.04 3.97 -2.03
N ALA A 63 9.58 3.00 -1.24
CA ALA A 63 10.40 1.88 -0.78
C ALA A 63 10.77 0.93 -1.92
N CYS A 64 9.82 0.61 -2.80
CA CYS A 64 10.12 -0.13 -4.01
C CYS A 64 11.09 0.64 -4.92
N GLY A 65 10.93 1.97 -5.02
CA GLY A 65 11.84 2.87 -5.74
C GLY A 65 13.29 2.80 -5.25
N ARG A 66 13.49 2.80 -3.92
CA ARG A 66 14.83 2.62 -3.32
C ARG A 66 15.44 1.26 -3.62
N ALA A 67 14.63 0.22 -3.73
CA ALA A 67 15.04 -1.11 -4.17
C ALA A 67 15.27 -1.21 -5.70
N GLY A 68 15.14 -0.11 -6.44
CA GLY A 68 15.32 -0.06 -7.89
C GLY A 68 14.10 -0.46 -8.71
N GLY A 69 12.95 -0.71 -8.05
CA GLY A 69 11.70 -1.12 -8.66
C GLY A 69 10.57 -0.11 -8.48
N ARG A 70 9.32 -0.59 -8.55
CA ARG A 70 8.08 0.14 -8.23
C ARG A 70 7.08 -0.83 -7.62
N LEU A 71 5.97 -0.33 -7.07
CA LEU A 71 4.87 -1.23 -6.71
C LEU A 71 4.44 -2.08 -7.92
N ALA A 72 4.17 -3.36 -7.68
CA ALA A 72 3.84 -4.32 -8.72
C ALA A 72 2.42 -4.10 -9.25
N VAL A 73 2.25 -4.04 -10.56
CA VAL A 73 0.95 -4.06 -11.24
C VAL A 73 0.82 -5.43 -11.90
N PRO A 74 -0.10 -6.32 -11.46
CA PRO A 74 -0.27 -7.63 -12.07
C PRO A 74 -0.45 -7.49 -13.58
N LEU A 75 0.29 -8.27 -14.38
CA LEU A 75 0.26 -8.16 -15.85
C LEU A 75 -0.79 -9.06 -16.49
N ASP A 76 -1.16 -10.14 -15.81
CA ASP A 76 -2.13 -11.13 -16.26
C ASP A 76 -2.69 -11.91 -15.06
N GLU A 77 -3.57 -12.88 -15.35
CA GLU A 77 -4.21 -13.72 -14.35
C GLU A 77 -3.22 -14.63 -13.59
N GLN A 78 -2.12 -15.05 -14.23
CA GLN A 78 -1.16 -15.99 -13.62
C GLN A 78 -0.28 -15.25 -12.62
N GLU A 79 0.19 -14.05 -12.98
CA GLU A 79 0.92 -13.20 -12.06
C GLU A 79 0.02 -12.73 -10.91
N GLN A 80 -1.24 -12.36 -11.18
CA GLN A 80 -2.22 -12.05 -10.13
C GLN A 80 -2.34 -13.21 -9.12
N ALA A 81 -2.52 -14.44 -9.60
CA ALA A 81 -2.64 -15.61 -8.73
C ALA A 81 -1.38 -15.82 -7.86
N PHE A 82 -0.19 -15.69 -8.47
CA PHE A 82 1.09 -15.77 -7.74
C PHE A 82 1.20 -14.71 -6.63
N LEU A 83 0.90 -13.44 -6.94
CA LEU A 83 0.98 -12.33 -5.99
C LEU A 83 -0.01 -12.53 -4.83
N VAL A 84 -1.23 -13.00 -5.12
CA VAL A 84 -2.25 -13.29 -4.10
C VAL A 84 -1.82 -14.45 -3.22
N GLU A 85 -1.43 -15.58 -3.79
CA GLU A 85 -1.01 -16.74 -3.01
C GLU A 85 0.16 -16.40 -2.09
N ARG A 86 1.20 -15.77 -2.65
CA ARG A 86 2.42 -15.47 -1.90
C ARG A 86 2.19 -14.43 -0.80
N SER A 87 1.41 -13.39 -1.08
CA SER A 87 1.10 -12.35 -0.09
C SER A 87 0.31 -12.90 1.09
N GLN A 88 -0.73 -13.72 0.84
CA GLN A 88 -1.55 -14.31 1.90
C GLN A 88 -0.79 -15.37 2.73
N GLN A 89 0.17 -16.09 2.15
CA GLN A 89 1.07 -16.97 2.91
C GLN A 89 1.97 -16.21 3.88
N LEU A 90 2.37 -14.99 3.53
CA LEU A 90 3.28 -14.17 4.33
C LEU A 90 2.56 -13.39 5.43
N SER A 91 1.43 -12.76 5.10
CA SER A 91 0.62 -12.02 6.06
C SER A 91 -0.82 -11.96 5.55
N PRO A 92 -1.79 -12.50 6.31
CA PRO A 92 -3.19 -12.38 5.94
C PRO A 92 -3.62 -10.91 6.05
N GLY A 93 -4.27 -10.40 5.01
CA GLY A 93 -4.70 -9.00 4.98
C GLY A 93 -4.65 -8.38 3.60
N TYR A 94 -4.85 -7.07 3.56
CA TYR A 94 -4.68 -6.27 2.34
C TYR A 94 -3.21 -6.09 2.02
N TRP A 95 -2.90 -6.04 0.72
CA TRP A 95 -1.55 -5.79 0.22
C TRP A 95 -1.57 -4.76 -0.90
N TRP A 96 -0.74 -3.73 -0.79
CA TRP A 96 -0.64 -2.72 -1.84
C TRP A 96 -0.05 -3.26 -3.13
N ILE A 97 -0.69 -2.89 -4.24
CA ILE A 97 -0.21 -3.06 -5.61
C ILE A 97 -0.09 -1.69 -6.27
N GLY A 98 0.61 -1.61 -7.41
CA GLY A 98 1.00 -0.35 -8.05
C GLY A 98 -0.10 0.36 -8.82
N VAL A 99 -1.36 0.22 -8.41
CA VAL A 99 -2.54 0.74 -9.09
C VAL A 99 -3.17 1.86 -8.27
N ASN A 100 -3.50 2.97 -8.92
CA ASN A 100 -4.06 4.16 -8.29
C ASN A 100 -4.83 5.03 -9.30
N ASP A 101 -5.71 5.91 -8.81
CA ASP A 101 -6.40 6.96 -9.57
C ASP A 101 -6.27 8.32 -8.86
N ILE A 102 -5.14 8.52 -8.18
CA ILE A 102 -4.85 9.72 -7.34
C ILE A 102 -4.98 11.02 -8.13
N GLU A 103 -4.55 11.02 -9.40
CA GLU A 103 -4.52 12.22 -10.25
C GLU A 103 -5.88 12.51 -10.92
N GLU A 104 -6.62 11.47 -11.30
CA GLU A 104 -7.91 11.59 -11.97
C GLU A 104 -8.85 10.46 -11.56
N GLU A 105 -9.85 10.83 -10.74
CA GLU A 105 -10.89 9.93 -10.22
C GLU A 105 -11.50 9.03 -11.30
N GLY A 106 -11.49 7.72 -11.06
CA GLY A 106 -12.04 6.72 -11.97
C GLY A 106 -11.13 6.36 -13.15
N ILE A 107 -9.94 6.97 -13.27
CA ILE A 107 -8.90 6.58 -14.24
C ILE A 107 -7.74 5.93 -13.48
N TYR A 108 -7.78 4.60 -13.39
CA TYR A 108 -6.73 3.84 -12.74
C TYR A 108 -5.52 3.62 -13.65
N VAL A 109 -4.35 3.94 -13.09
CA VAL A 109 -3.05 3.91 -13.75
C VAL A 109 -2.01 3.26 -12.84
N ASP A 110 -0.87 2.90 -13.44
CA ASP A 110 0.29 2.51 -12.65
C ASP A 110 0.89 3.71 -11.91
N ALA A 111 1.85 3.46 -11.03
CA ALA A 111 2.52 4.52 -10.28
C ALA A 111 3.35 5.51 -11.15
N ARG A 112 3.49 5.26 -12.45
CA ARG A 112 4.11 6.15 -13.44
C ARG A 112 3.08 6.89 -14.32
N GLY A 113 1.78 6.65 -14.11
CA GLY A 113 0.70 7.22 -14.92
C GLY A 113 0.44 6.47 -16.23
N ASN A 114 0.97 5.26 -16.40
CA ASN A 114 0.68 4.45 -17.59
C ASN A 114 -0.65 3.68 -17.42
N PRO A 115 -1.35 3.39 -18.53
CA PRO A 115 -2.52 2.52 -18.51
C PRO A 115 -2.20 1.13 -17.96
N LEU A 116 -3.18 0.52 -17.29
CA LEU A 116 -3.04 -0.83 -16.76
C LEU A 116 -3.14 -1.89 -17.87
N PRO A 117 -2.26 -2.90 -17.88
CA PRO A 117 -2.31 -3.98 -18.87
C PRO A 117 -3.36 -5.06 -18.54
N TYR A 118 -3.86 -5.06 -17.31
CA TYR A 118 -4.77 -6.05 -16.75
C TYR A 118 -5.58 -5.39 -15.64
N ASP A 119 -6.79 -5.89 -15.39
CA ASP A 119 -7.66 -5.44 -14.32
C ASP A 119 -8.36 -6.62 -13.65
N ARG A 120 -8.46 -6.58 -12.32
CA ARG A 120 -9.11 -7.63 -11.53
C ARG A 120 -9.80 -7.09 -10.30
N TRP A 121 -10.69 -6.13 -10.50
CA TRP A 121 -11.51 -5.56 -9.42
C TRP A 121 -12.46 -6.59 -8.83
N ALA A 122 -12.63 -6.54 -7.50
CA ALA A 122 -13.65 -7.33 -6.83
C ALA A 122 -15.05 -6.85 -7.22
N LYS A 123 -16.07 -7.64 -6.89
CA LYS A 123 -17.46 -7.28 -7.19
C LYS A 123 -17.81 -5.94 -6.54
N GLU A 124 -18.46 -5.06 -7.33
CA GLU A 124 -18.87 -3.71 -6.91
C GLU A 124 -17.73 -2.73 -6.63
N GLN A 125 -16.50 -3.06 -7.01
CA GLN A 125 -15.33 -2.19 -6.88
C GLN A 125 -14.91 -1.61 -8.23
N PRO A 126 -14.19 -0.47 -8.24
CA PRO A 126 -13.92 0.40 -7.09
C PRO A 126 -15.16 1.16 -6.59
N ASP A 127 -15.27 1.40 -5.27
CA ASP A 127 -16.48 1.97 -4.63
C ASP A 127 -16.24 3.20 -3.74
N GLY A 128 -14.99 3.49 -3.41
CA GLY A 128 -14.64 4.53 -2.45
C GLY A 128 -14.63 5.95 -3.01
N LYS A 129 -14.85 6.10 -4.33
CA LYS A 129 -14.87 7.39 -5.02
C LYS A 129 -13.58 8.18 -4.69
N THR A 130 -13.69 9.51 -4.57
CA THR A 130 -12.61 10.43 -4.20
C THR A 130 -11.89 10.19 -2.87
N SER A 131 -12.37 9.24 -2.05
CA SER A 131 -11.77 8.94 -0.74
C SER A 131 -10.78 7.77 -0.77
N GLN A 132 -10.85 6.90 -1.78
CA GLN A 132 -10.05 5.69 -1.86
C GLN A 132 -9.41 5.59 -3.22
N ASN A 133 -8.15 6.02 -3.32
CA ASN A 133 -7.53 6.24 -4.62
C ASN A 133 -6.39 5.25 -4.92
N CYS A 134 -6.25 4.20 -4.11
CA CYS A 134 -5.13 3.26 -4.14
C CYS A 134 -5.63 1.82 -4.04
N ALA A 135 -5.18 0.94 -4.94
CA ALA A 135 -5.68 -0.42 -4.98
C ALA A 135 -4.83 -1.40 -4.14
N ALA A 136 -5.51 -2.33 -3.48
CA ALA A 136 -4.91 -3.43 -2.73
C ALA A 136 -5.54 -4.77 -3.11
N LEU A 137 -4.77 -5.86 -3.00
CA LEU A 137 -5.30 -7.23 -3.06
C LEU A 137 -6.15 -7.50 -1.81
N SER A 138 -7.38 -7.99 -2.01
CA SER A 138 -8.29 -8.27 -0.89
C SER A 138 -8.07 -9.65 -0.26
N PRO A 139 -8.02 -9.77 1.09
CA PRO A 139 -7.93 -11.07 1.74
C PRO A 139 -9.22 -11.89 1.66
N THR A 140 -10.37 -11.26 1.40
CA THR A 140 -11.69 -11.91 1.43
C THR A 140 -12.30 -12.12 0.05
N GLU A 141 -11.87 -11.37 -0.95
CA GLU A 141 -12.38 -11.44 -2.33
C GLU A 141 -11.42 -12.20 -3.25
N LYS A 142 -10.84 -13.32 -2.78
CA LYS A 142 -9.88 -14.15 -3.53
C LYS A 142 -8.66 -13.37 -4.07
N GLY A 143 -8.29 -12.26 -3.42
CA GLY A 143 -7.22 -11.39 -3.89
C GLY A 143 -7.61 -10.40 -4.98
N ASP A 144 -8.87 -10.40 -5.44
CA ASP A 144 -9.37 -9.37 -6.34
C ASP A 144 -9.24 -7.98 -5.69
N TRP A 145 -9.07 -6.96 -6.52
CA TRP A 145 -8.62 -5.64 -6.11
C TRP A 145 -9.75 -4.85 -5.47
N GLN A 146 -9.40 -4.09 -4.44
CA GLN A 146 -10.25 -3.07 -3.86
C GLN A 146 -9.51 -1.75 -3.79
N ASP A 147 -10.21 -0.65 -4.04
CA ASP A 147 -9.69 0.65 -3.69
C ASP A 147 -9.74 0.84 -2.16
N LYS A 148 -8.75 1.54 -1.62
CA LYS A 148 -8.59 1.84 -0.21
C LYS A 148 -8.03 3.24 -0.02
N GLU A 149 -8.23 3.78 1.18
CA GLU A 149 -7.62 5.05 1.56
C GLU A 149 -6.10 4.91 1.49
N CYS A 150 -5.43 5.71 0.65
CA CYS A 150 -4.00 5.59 0.36
C CYS A 150 -3.09 5.69 1.60
N ALA A 151 -3.57 6.30 2.69
CA ALA A 151 -2.84 6.40 3.94
C ALA A 151 -2.96 5.15 4.83
N SER A 152 -3.81 4.18 4.46
CA SER A 152 -4.00 2.95 5.21
C SER A 152 -2.69 2.16 5.30
N PRO A 153 -2.32 1.64 6.48
CA PRO A 153 -1.08 0.92 6.65
C PRO A 153 -1.24 -0.54 6.18
N PHE A 154 -0.75 -0.86 4.98
CA PHE A 154 -0.70 -2.24 4.47
C PHE A 154 0.72 -2.65 4.06
N PRO A 155 1.06 -3.94 4.15
CA PRO A 155 2.19 -4.53 3.43
C PRO A 155 2.08 -4.26 1.93
N ALA A 156 3.18 -4.43 1.19
CA ALA A 156 3.22 -4.04 -0.21
C ALA A 156 4.09 -4.94 -1.06
N ILE A 157 3.82 -5.00 -2.36
CA ILE A 157 4.55 -5.83 -3.29
C ILE A 157 5.27 -4.96 -4.31
N CYS A 158 6.59 -5.09 -4.38
CA CYS A 158 7.42 -4.43 -5.37
C CYS A 158 7.68 -5.36 -6.55
N ARG A 159 7.65 -4.81 -7.77
CA ARG A 159 8.30 -5.41 -8.95
C ARG A 159 9.66 -4.75 -9.14
N LEU A 160 10.70 -5.57 -9.27
CA LEU A 160 12.06 -5.13 -9.57
C LEU A 160 12.36 -5.34 -11.06
N PRO A 161 13.25 -4.53 -11.66
CA PRO A 161 13.69 -4.73 -13.04
C PRO A 161 14.34 -6.10 -13.21
N ALA A 162 14.13 -6.70 -14.39
CA ALA A 162 14.91 -7.86 -14.81
C ALA A 162 16.37 -7.43 -14.99
N ASN A 163 17.30 -8.23 -14.44
CA ASN A 163 18.74 -8.02 -14.61
C ASN A 163 19.20 -8.45 -16.00
#